data_AF-A0AAQ1SQ51-F1
#
_entry.id   AF-A0AAQ1SQ51-F1
#
_cell.length_a   1.000
_cell.length_b   1.000
_cell.length_c   1.000
_cell.angle_alpha   90.00
_cell.angle_beta   90.00
_cell.angle_gamma   90.00
#
_symmetry.space_group_name_H-M   'P 1'
#
loop_
_entity.id
_entity.type
_entity.pdbx_description
1 polymer ?
#
loop_
_entity_poly.entity_id
_entity_poly.type
_entity_poly.pdbx_seq_one_letter_code
_entity_poly.pdbx_strand_id
1 'polypeptide(L)'
;MWELPQKFKEYKNIQYQTFVISVLNRCFLDSGTYGTILVKIIHSFFGGYKNPKGQNGLKGKYPLVKLRLQRTGTKHDPHYRIVAADSRAPRDGKFVDIVGHYHPAQIKEQTTFNKEKILTWLKNGAQPTGTVLNLFKNAGIWAEYKTNLKK
;
A
#
# COMPACT_ATOMS: atom_id res chain seq x y z
N MET A 1 -35.40 -18.71 -21.04
CA MET A 1 -34.01 -18.82 -21.52
C MET A 1 -33.66 -17.49 -22.20
N TRP A 2 -32.90 -16.64 -21.51
CA TRP A 2 -32.20 -15.52 -22.12
C TRP A 2 -30.87 -15.37 -21.40
N GLU A 3 -29.77 -15.45 -22.16
CA GLU A 3 -28.40 -15.31 -21.66
C GLU A 3 -28.01 -13.83 -21.62
N LEU A 4 -27.26 -13.44 -20.59
CA LEU A 4 -26.71 -12.10 -20.43
C LEU A 4 -25.43 -11.92 -21.26
N PRO A 5 -25.25 -10.78 -21.97
CA PRO A 5 -24.06 -10.51 -22.76
C PRO A 5 -22.84 -10.14 -21.90
N GLN A 6 -21.69 -10.73 -22.23
CA GLN A 6 -20.41 -10.72 -21.48
C GLN A 6 -19.62 -9.40 -21.44
N LYS A 7 -20.15 -8.27 -21.90
CA LYS A 7 -19.40 -7.00 -21.96
C LYS A 7 -19.91 -6.02 -20.92
N PHE A 8 -19.36 -6.02 -19.71
CA PHE A 8 -19.16 -4.83 -18.87
C PHE A 8 -18.39 -5.21 -17.59
N LYS A 9 -17.15 -5.68 -17.75
CA LYS A 9 -16.15 -5.61 -16.68
C LYS A 9 -15.34 -4.35 -16.93
N GLU A 10 -15.03 -3.63 -15.84
CA GLU A 10 -14.13 -2.47 -15.76
C GLU A 10 -14.82 -1.09 -15.78
N TYR A 11 -15.35 -0.65 -14.63
CA TYR A 11 -14.95 0.60 -13.95
C TYR A 11 -15.79 0.87 -12.67
N LYS A 12 -15.10 1.41 -11.64
CA LYS A 12 -15.58 2.18 -10.46
C LYS A 12 -16.05 1.47 -9.18
N ASN A 13 -15.06 1.35 -8.30
CA ASN A 13 -15.05 1.76 -6.89
C ASN A 13 -16.09 2.84 -6.49
N ILE A 14 -16.60 2.77 -5.24
CA ILE A 14 -17.28 3.85 -4.47
C ILE A 14 -18.68 4.30 -4.96
N GLN A 15 -19.72 3.49 -4.79
CA GLN A 15 -21.13 3.96 -4.65
C GLN A 15 -22.02 3.00 -3.84
N TYR A 16 -21.58 1.77 -3.56
CA TYR A 16 -22.41 0.78 -2.86
C TYR A 16 -22.37 0.85 -1.32
N GLN A 17 -21.79 1.91 -0.73
CA GLN A 17 -21.80 2.10 0.73
C GLN A 17 -22.87 3.09 1.20
N THR A 18 -23.35 4.00 0.34
CA THR A 18 -24.32 5.05 0.71
C THR A 18 -25.77 4.69 0.40
N PHE A 19 -26.05 3.66 -0.39
CA PHE A 19 -27.43 3.31 -0.74
C PHE A 19 -28.14 2.46 0.34
N VAL A 20 -27.41 1.65 1.10
CA VAL A 20 -27.99 0.76 2.13
C VAL A 20 -28.35 1.51 3.42
N ILE A 21 -27.62 2.59 3.76
CA ILE A 21 -27.87 3.41 4.95
C ILE A 21 -29.13 4.30 4.79
N SER A 22 -29.50 4.65 3.56
CA SER A 22 -30.68 5.48 3.28
C SER A 22 -32.00 4.70 3.41
N VAL A 23 -32.02 3.43 3.01
CA VAL A 23 -33.23 2.59 3.05
C VAL A 23 -33.57 2.14 4.48
N LEU A 24 -32.56 1.95 5.35
CA LEU A 24 -32.77 1.53 6.74
C LEU A 24 -33.17 2.66 7.69
N ASN A 25 -33.04 3.93 7.31
CA ASN A 25 -33.44 5.09 8.14
C ASN A 25 -34.86 5.61 7.88
N ARG A 26 -35.65 4.94 7.04
CA ARG A 26 -37.04 5.34 6.74
C ARG A 26 -38.09 4.33 7.22
N CYS A 27 -37.70 3.38 8.05
CA CYS A 27 -38.65 2.54 8.77
C CYS A 27 -38.32 2.60 10.26
N PHE A 28 -39.33 2.94 11.06
CA PHE A 28 -39.39 2.73 12.50
C PHE A 28 -38.88 3.85 13.43
N LEU A 29 -39.61 4.97 13.44
CA LEU A 29 -39.99 5.58 14.72
C LEU A 29 -41.34 4.94 15.13
N ASP A 30 -41.35 4.17 16.21
CA ASP A 30 -42.41 4.19 17.23
C ASP A 30 -42.10 3.16 18.34
N SER A 31 -42.36 3.56 19.59
CA SER A 31 -42.30 2.76 20.84
C SER A 31 -40.94 2.56 21.55
N GLY A 32 -40.53 3.60 22.31
CA GLY A 32 -40.63 3.56 23.78
C GLY A 32 -39.69 2.69 24.65
N THR A 33 -39.15 1.55 24.25
CA THR A 33 -38.40 0.69 25.22
C THR A 33 -37.41 -0.32 24.63
N TYR A 34 -36.85 -0.06 23.44
CA TYR A 34 -35.87 -0.98 22.81
C TYR A 34 -34.55 -0.33 22.40
N GLY A 35 -34.30 0.92 22.78
CA GLY A 35 -33.15 1.72 22.33
C GLY A 35 -31.78 1.31 22.90
N THR A 36 -31.73 0.68 24.07
CA THR A 36 -30.46 0.25 24.69
C THR A 36 -30.12 -1.21 24.40
N ILE A 37 -31.12 -2.05 24.14
CA ILE A 37 -30.91 -3.47 23.83
C ILE A 37 -30.45 -3.62 22.37
N LEU A 38 -30.96 -2.80 21.43
CA LEU A 38 -30.54 -2.89 20.02
C LEU A 38 -29.10 -2.41 19.79
N VAL A 39 -28.64 -1.35 20.46
CA VAL A 39 -27.23 -0.90 20.37
C VAL A 39 -26.28 -1.92 21.02
N LYS A 40 -26.70 -2.58 22.12
CA LYS A 40 -25.94 -3.70 22.69
C LYS A 40 -25.88 -4.90 21.74
N ILE A 41 -26.96 -5.25 21.04
CA ILE A 41 -26.95 -6.33 20.03
C ILE A 41 -26.09 -5.96 18.82
N ILE A 42 -26.12 -4.72 18.35
CA ILE A 42 -25.27 -4.25 17.23
C ILE A 42 -23.79 -4.21 17.65
N HIS A 43 -23.46 -3.81 18.88
CA HIS A 43 -22.09 -3.93 19.43
C HIS A 43 -21.68 -5.38 19.77
N SER A 44 -22.63 -6.30 19.94
CA SER A 44 -22.36 -7.74 20.14
C SER A 44 -22.16 -8.47 18.81
N PHE A 45 -22.81 -8.02 17.73
CA PHE A 45 -22.69 -8.59 16.39
C PHE A 45 -21.52 -8.01 15.60
N PHE A 46 -21.16 -6.74 15.80
CA PHE A 46 -19.90 -6.19 15.31
C PHE A 46 -18.82 -6.37 16.39
N GLY A 47 -18.53 -7.64 16.69
CA GLY A 47 -17.39 -8.03 17.51
C GLY A 47 -16.14 -7.31 17.00
N GLY A 48 -15.59 -6.45 17.85
CA GLY A 48 -14.31 -5.76 17.73
C GLY A 48 -13.87 -5.41 16.31
N TYR A 49 -13.86 -4.12 15.96
CA TYR A 49 -12.95 -3.61 14.94
C TYR A 49 -11.50 -3.86 15.39
N LYS A 50 -11.00 -5.09 15.20
CA LYS A 50 -9.58 -5.38 15.28
C LYS A 50 -8.93 -4.59 14.17
N ASN A 51 -8.03 -3.68 14.52
CA ASN A 51 -7.04 -3.17 13.60
C ASN A 51 -6.39 -4.38 12.89
N PRO A 52 -6.48 -4.55 11.55
CA PRO A 52 -5.80 -5.62 10.84
C PRO A 52 -4.30 -5.32 10.70
N LYS A 53 -3.66 -4.80 11.76
CA LYS A 53 -2.21 -4.63 11.86
C LYS A 53 -1.69 -5.60 12.91
N GLY A 54 -1.89 -6.88 12.64
CA GLY A 54 -1.54 -7.95 13.56
C GLY A 54 -1.61 -9.33 12.90
N GLN A 55 -1.32 -9.45 11.60
CA GLN A 55 -1.08 -10.76 10.99
C GLN A 55 0.43 -11.07 11.02
N ASN A 56 0.94 -11.36 12.21
CA ASN A 56 2.17 -12.14 12.34
C ASN A 56 1.77 -13.62 12.23
N GLY A 57 1.58 -14.09 10.99
CA GLY A 57 1.05 -15.44 10.72
C GLY A 57 1.45 -16.05 9.37
N LEU A 58 2.38 -15.44 8.63
CA LEU A 58 2.96 -16.03 7.41
C LEU A 58 4.48 -16.18 7.60
N LYS A 59 4.89 -17.13 8.45
CA LYS A 59 6.28 -17.64 8.41
C LYS A 59 6.48 -18.36 7.08
N GLY A 60 6.81 -17.62 6.02
CA GLY A 60 7.18 -18.24 4.73
C GLY A 60 6.99 -17.43 3.44
N LYS A 61 6.74 -16.11 3.45
CA LYS A 61 6.64 -15.36 2.18
C LYS A 61 7.06 -13.89 2.23
N TYR A 62 7.97 -13.52 3.13
CA TYR A 62 8.57 -12.19 3.06
C TYR A 62 9.69 -12.23 2.02
N PRO A 63 9.70 -11.34 1.00
CA PRO A 63 10.84 -11.23 0.10
C PRO A 63 12.09 -10.97 0.95
N LEU A 64 13.15 -11.77 0.75
CA LEU A 64 14.39 -11.59 1.50
C LEU A 64 14.91 -10.17 1.31
N VAL A 65 14.83 -9.63 0.09
CA VAL A 65 15.33 -8.29 -0.26
C VAL A 65 14.20 -7.31 -0.51
N LYS A 66 14.32 -6.11 0.08
CA LYS A 66 13.43 -4.97 -0.10
C LYS A 66 14.19 -3.76 -0.60
N LEU A 67 13.58 -3.01 -1.50
CA LEU A 67 14.04 -1.67 -1.86
C LEU A 67 13.43 -0.68 -0.87
N ARG A 68 14.27 -0.10 -0.01
CA ARG A 68 13.85 0.76 1.11
C ARG A 68 14.69 2.03 1.18
N LEU A 69 14.18 3.03 1.90
CA LEU A 69 14.91 4.26 2.20
C LEU A 69 15.78 4.05 3.45
N GLN A 70 17.05 4.38 3.32
CA GLN A 70 17.99 4.51 4.43
C GLN A 70 18.23 6.00 4.68
N ARG A 71 18.16 6.43 5.94
CA ARG A 71 18.41 7.83 6.29
C ARG A 71 19.92 8.07 6.34
N THR A 72 20.33 9.17 5.76
CA THR A 72 21.67 9.76 5.86
C THR A 72 21.54 11.27 6.06
N GLY A 73 22.65 11.98 6.22
CA GLY A 73 22.67 13.42 6.42
C GLY A 73 22.50 13.83 7.88
N THR A 74 22.16 15.10 8.09
CA THR A 74 22.16 15.72 9.42
C THR A 74 20.73 15.85 9.99
N LYS A 75 20.62 16.39 11.21
CA LYS A 75 19.33 16.61 11.86
C LYS A 75 18.43 17.55 11.06
N HIS A 76 18.99 18.61 10.48
CA HIS A 76 18.28 19.67 9.77
C HIS A 76 18.34 19.56 8.25
N ASP A 77 19.12 18.62 7.73
CA ASP A 77 19.21 18.32 6.31
C ASP A 77 19.20 16.79 6.09
N PRO A 78 17.99 16.16 6.11
CA PRO A 78 17.85 14.72 5.99
C PRO A 78 17.96 14.30 4.53
N HIS A 79 18.90 13.40 4.24
CA HIS A 79 19.09 12.81 2.93
C HIS A 79 18.70 11.34 2.97
N TYR A 80 18.19 10.79 1.88
CA TYR A 80 17.81 9.38 1.84
C TYR A 80 18.52 8.66 0.71
N ARG A 81 19.03 7.47 0.99
CA ARG A 81 19.52 6.54 -0.03
C ARG A 81 18.45 5.49 -0.29
N ILE A 82 18.21 5.20 -1.55
CA ILE A 82 17.38 4.06 -1.94
C ILE A 82 18.31 2.85 -2.01
N VAL A 83 18.09 1.89 -1.13
CA VAL A 83 18.99 0.74 -0.96
C VAL A 83 18.23 -0.58 -1.14
N ALA A 84 18.91 -1.54 -1.77
CA ALA A 84 18.52 -2.94 -1.74
C ALA A 84 19.12 -3.58 -0.48
N ALA A 85 18.27 -4.01 0.44
CA ALA A 85 18.72 -4.61 1.70
C ALA A 85 17.81 -5.76 2.12
N ASP A 86 18.36 -6.67 2.93
CA ASP A 86 17.55 -7.70 3.55
C ASP A 86 16.50 -7.07 4.47
N SER A 87 15.29 -7.58 4.41
CA SER A 87 14.19 -7.24 5.32
C SER A 87 14.56 -7.30 6.82
N ARG A 88 15.48 -8.20 7.20
CA ARG A 88 15.91 -8.43 8.59
C ARG A 88 16.97 -7.43 9.06
N ALA A 89 17.69 -6.81 8.13
CA ALA A 89 18.75 -5.88 8.47
C ALA A 89 18.17 -4.61 9.10
N PRO A 90 18.85 -3.99 10.09
CA PRO A 90 18.39 -2.72 10.67
C PRO A 90 18.37 -1.61 9.61
N ARG A 91 17.58 -0.55 9.83
CA ARG A 91 17.35 0.52 8.84
C ARG A 91 18.65 1.11 8.29
N ASP A 92 19.58 1.42 9.18
CA ASP A 92 20.83 2.12 8.87
C ASP A 92 22.05 1.18 8.85
N GLY A 93 21.83 -0.15 8.80
CA GLY A 93 22.90 -1.15 8.82
C GLY A 93 23.34 -1.63 7.44
N LYS A 94 23.77 -2.90 7.38
CA LYS A 94 24.29 -3.54 6.16
C LYS A 94 23.23 -3.57 5.05
N PHE A 95 23.63 -3.12 3.86
CA PHE A 95 22.86 -3.18 2.62
C PHE A 95 23.65 -3.97 1.55
N VAL A 96 22.96 -4.38 0.49
CA VAL A 96 23.56 -5.13 -0.63
C VAL A 96 24.05 -4.18 -1.71
N ASP A 97 23.20 -3.26 -2.15
CA ASP A 97 23.53 -2.28 -3.19
C ASP A 97 22.74 -0.97 -3.01
N ILE A 98 23.32 0.13 -3.49
CA ILE A 98 22.69 1.45 -3.53
C ILE A 98 22.18 1.69 -4.94
N VAL A 99 20.87 1.93 -5.06
CA VAL A 99 20.20 2.10 -6.36
C VAL A 99 19.88 3.56 -6.70
N GLY A 100 19.92 4.45 -5.71
CA GLY A 100 19.66 5.88 -5.92
C GLY A 100 19.71 6.73 -4.65
N HIS A 101 19.49 8.03 -4.83
CA HIS A 101 19.40 9.02 -3.75
C HIS A 101 18.12 9.85 -3.88
N TYR A 102 17.58 10.27 -2.75
CA TYR A 102 16.39 11.09 -2.64
C TYR A 102 16.61 12.21 -1.62
N HIS A 103 16.37 13.45 -2.04
CA HIS A 103 16.50 14.64 -1.21
C HIS A 103 15.16 15.35 -1.07
N PRO A 104 14.48 15.27 0.10
CA PRO A 104 13.13 15.80 0.27
C PRO A 104 13.08 17.32 0.45
N ALA A 105 14.16 17.96 0.92
CA ALA A 105 14.15 19.38 1.27
C ALA A 105 14.35 20.31 0.06
N GLN A 106 14.63 19.77 -1.13
CA GLN A 106 14.80 20.59 -2.34
C GLN A 106 13.50 20.67 -3.12
N ILE A 107 13.10 21.90 -3.47
CA ILE A 107 11.88 22.22 -4.23
C ILE A 107 11.87 21.53 -5.61
N LYS A 108 13.05 21.36 -6.21
CA LYS A 108 13.27 20.46 -7.34
C LYS A 108 13.77 19.16 -6.75
N GLU A 109 12.94 18.11 -6.76
CA GLU A 109 13.31 16.79 -6.25
C GLU A 109 14.56 16.28 -6.98
N GLN A 110 15.76 16.54 -6.45
CA GLN A 110 16.99 15.92 -6.96
C GLN A 110 16.97 14.45 -6.53
N THR A 111 16.24 13.66 -7.30
CA THR A 111 16.17 12.22 -7.13
C THR A 111 17.01 11.59 -8.22
N THR A 112 18.12 10.99 -7.82
CA THR A 112 19.03 10.29 -8.75
C THR A 112 18.70 8.81 -8.72
N PHE A 113 18.40 8.24 -9.89
CA PHE A 113 18.05 6.83 -10.03
C PHE A 113 18.98 6.14 -11.02
N ASN A 114 19.58 5.02 -10.60
CA ASN A 114 20.22 4.11 -11.53
C ASN A 114 19.18 3.11 -12.05
N LYS A 115 18.62 3.39 -13.24
CA LYS A 115 17.52 2.62 -13.83
C LYS A 115 17.88 1.14 -14.04
N GLU A 116 19.07 0.86 -14.55
CA GLU A 116 19.53 -0.50 -14.87
C GLU A 116 19.59 -1.39 -13.62
N LYS A 117 20.15 -0.85 -12.53
CA LYS A 117 20.20 -1.54 -11.23
C LYS A 117 18.79 -1.79 -10.69
N ILE A 118 17.92 -0.78 -10.73
CA ILE A 118 16.55 -0.89 -10.21
C ILE A 118 15.79 -1.98 -10.97
N LEU A 119 15.84 -1.98 -12.30
CA LEU A 119 15.16 -2.98 -13.12
C LEU A 119 15.67 -4.38 -12.84
N THR A 120 16.98 -4.56 -12.67
CA THR A 120 17.58 -5.85 -12.29
C THR A 120 17.04 -6.34 -10.94
N TRP A 121 17.01 -5.49 -9.92
CA TRP A 121 16.47 -5.85 -8.60
C TRP A 121 14.97 -6.14 -8.63
N LEU A 122 14.19 -5.38 -9.40
CA LEU A 122 12.76 -5.62 -9.57
C LEU A 122 12.49 -6.96 -10.28
N LYS A 123 13.28 -7.29 -11.33
CA LYS A 123 13.21 -8.60 -12.01
C LYS A 123 13.55 -9.76 -11.07
N ASN A 124 14.52 -9.56 -10.17
CA ASN A 124 14.89 -10.54 -9.15
C ASN A 124 13.84 -10.69 -8.02
N GLY A 125 12.71 -9.98 -8.10
CA GLY A 125 11.60 -10.07 -7.15
C GLY A 125 11.75 -9.18 -5.91
N ALA A 126 12.69 -8.22 -5.91
CA ALA A 126 12.81 -7.27 -4.82
C ALA A 126 11.55 -6.41 -4.71
N GLN A 127 10.98 -6.33 -3.51
CA GLN A 127 9.76 -5.56 -3.28
C GLN A 127 10.09 -4.12 -2.81
N PRO A 128 9.61 -3.08 -3.50
CA PRO A 128 9.75 -1.71 -3.04
C PRO A 128 8.79 -1.39 -1.90
N THR A 129 9.20 -0.51 -0.98
CA THR A 129 8.29 0.06 0.03
C THR A 129 7.35 1.10 -0.59
N GLY A 130 6.25 1.46 0.08
CA GLY A 130 5.22 2.36 -0.48
C GLY A 130 5.76 3.69 -1.00
N THR A 131 6.63 4.37 -0.25
CA THR A 131 7.26 5.62 -0.69
C THR A 131 8.20 5.41 -1.87
N VAL A 132 9.03 4.37 -1.85
CA VAL A 132 9.95 4.04 -2.96
C VAL A 132 9.18 3.71 -4.23
N LEU A 133 8.04 3.02 -4.11
CA LEU A 133 7.15 2.74 -5.22
C LEU A 133 6.58 4.03 -5.82
N ASN A 134 6.20 5.00 -4.99
CA ASN A 134 5.71 6.29 -5.48
C ASN A 134 6.81 7.06 -6.22
N LEU A 135 8.04 7.06 -5.68
CA LEU A 135 9.20 7.63 -6.36
C LEU A 135 9.44 6.98 -7.73
N PHE A 136 9.36 5.64 -7.83
CA PHE A 136 9.52 4.93 -9.10
C PHE A 136 8.37 5.16 -10.09
N LYS A 137 7.15 5.40 -9.60
CA LYS A 137 6.01 5.80 -10.44
C LYS A 137 6.22 7.20 -11.02
N ASN A 138 6.62 8.16 -10.18
CA ASN A 138 6.90 9.53 -10.61
C ASN A 138 8.03 9.57 -11.64
N ALA A 139 9.03 8.70 -11.48
CA ALA A 139 10.15 8.58 -12.42
C ALA A 139 9.84 7.75 -13.69
N GLY A 140 8.66 7.14 -13.81
CA GLY A 140 8.27 6.30 -14.94
C GLY A 140 8.89 4.88 -14.98
N ILE A 141 9.83 4.57 -14.09
CA ILE A 141 10.53 3.26 -14.03
C ILE A 141 9.55 2.11 -13.77
N TRP A 142 8.54 2.36 -12.94
CA TRP A 142 7.53 1.34 -12.63
C TRP A 142 6.66 0.96 -13.84
N ALA A 143 6.44 1.91 -14.77
CA ALA A 143 5.71 1.63 -16.01
C ALA A 143 6.56 0.74 -16.93
N GLU A 144 7.84 1.08 -17.08
CA GLU A 144 8.81 0.29 -17.85
C GLU A 144 8.92 -1.16 -17.35
N TYR A 145 9.02 -1.35 -16.03
CA TYR A 145 9.04 -2.68 -15.43
C TYR A 145 7.79 -3.51 -15.78
N LYS A 146 6.59 -2.92 -15.73
CA LYS A 146 5.36 -3.65 -16.10
C LYS A 146 5.28 -3.99 -17.57
N THR A 147 5.76 -3.12 -18.45
CA THR A 147 5.78 -3.38 -19.89
C THR A 147 6.66 -4.60 -20.19
N ASN A 148 7.80 -4.72 -19.52
CA ASN A 148 8.71 -5.87 -19.66
C ASN A 148 8.13 -7.20 -19.17
N LEU A 149 7.10 -7.20 -18.32
CA LEU A 149 6.44 -8.43 -17.83
C LEU A 149 5.37 -8.98 -18.78
N LYS A 150 4.83 -8.16 -19.67
CA LYS A 150 3.76 -8.56 -20.61
C LYS A 150 4.28 -9.12 -21.92
N LYS A 151 5.60 -9.05 -22.11
CA LYS A 151 6.30 -9.46 -23.31
C LYS A 151 6.80 -10.88 -23.15
#